data_AF-S8FHA3-F1
#
_entry.id   AF-S8FHA3-F1
#
_cell.length_a   1.000
_cell.length_b   1.000
_cell.length_c   1.000
_cell.angle_alpha   90.00
_cell.angle_beta   90.00
_cell.angle_gamma   90.00
#
_symmetry.space_group_name_H-M   'P 1'
#
loop_
_entity.id
_entity.type
_entity.pdbx_description
1 polymer ?
#
loop_
_entity_poly.entity_id
_entity_poly.type
_entity_poly.pdbx_seq_one_letter_code
_entity_poly.pdbx_strand_id
1 'polypeptide(L)'
;MHPAKVLKDGLEVGGKHTSLDEMILDAYSFAGVFLEYKYESLWRLRSLGHLDAMTADGVNDAPAPYCANVGIAFDFPSSTILTTTLLNDGAIMTLSVARVLPSMHSDSWALAGIFSYAVAYGLYLMLSRIALAAIRINTTFFDDRFGVHLEHETLQVHNHNDRVLHSIVYLSVAVIQQALVFVTRSHGFFFMEPPSVALFCASCIA
;
A
#
# COMPACT_ATOMS: atom_id res chain seq x y z
N MET A 1 -17.43 -18.13 0.65
CA MET A 1 -16.24 -17.79 -0.18
C MET A 1 -16.10 -18.89 -1.21
N HIS A 2 -16.26 -18.56 -2.49
CA HIS A 2 -16.23 -19.53 -3.60
C HIS A 2 -14.87 -19.47 -4.33
N PRO A 3 -14.33 -20.59 -4.82
CA PRO A 3 -13.14 -20.53 -5.66
C PRO A 3 -13.48 -19.94 -7.04
N ALA A 4 -12.66 -19.01 -7.54
CA ALA A 4 -12.90 -18.33 -8.81
C ALA A 4 -12.91 -19.27 -10.03
N LYS A 5 -12.28 -20.45 -9.91
CA LYS A 5 -12.24 -21.48 -10.96
C LYS A 5 -13.63 -21.99 -11.36
N VAL A 6 -14.61 -21.94 -10.45
CA VAL A 6 -16.01 -22.37 -10.69
C VAL A 6 -16.67 -21.58 -11.82
N LEU A 7 -16.22 -20.34 -12.06
CA LEU A 7 -16.72 -19.50 -13.17
C LEU A 7 -16.39 -20.08 -14.55
N LYS A 8 -15.36 -20.92 -14.66
CA LYS A 8 -14.91 -21.55 -15.90
C LYS A 8 -15.18 -23.04 -15.94
N ASP A 9 -14.97 -23.72 -14.82
CA ASP A 9 -15.14 -25.17 -14.69
C ASP A 9 -16.61 -25.59 -14.54
N GLY A 10 -17.50 -24.61 -14.29
CA GLY A 10 -18.93 -24.83 -14.12
C GLY A 10 -19.30 -25.21 -12.68
N LEU A 11 -20.60 -25.25 -12.41
CA LEU A 11 -21.14 -25.63 -11.11
C LEU A 11 -20.87 -27.10 -10.81
N GLU A 12 -20.58 -27.41 -9.55
CA GLU A 12 -20.51 -28.80 -9.09
C GLU A 12 -21.88 -29.48 -9.24
N VAL A 13 -21.87 -30.70 -9.77
CA VAL A 13 -23.09 -31.47 -10.06
C VAL A 13 -23.77 -31.83 -8.73
N GLY A 14 -24.89 -31.17 -8.45
CA GLY A 14 -25.66 -31.29 -7.19
C GLY A 14 -25.49 -30.14 -6.20
N GLY A 15 -24.86 -29.04 -6.59
CA GLY A 15 -24.73 -27.82 -5.79
C GLY A 15 -26.04 -27.06 -5.54
N LYS A 16 -26.00 -26.10 -4.60
CA LYS A 16 -27.14 -25.26 -4.17
C LYS A 16 -27.70 -24.37 -5.29
N HIS A 17 -26.90 -24.03 -6.31
CA HIS A 17 -27.25 -23.06 -7.35
C HIS A 17 -27.56 -23.75 -8.67
N THR A 18 -28.61 -23.29 -9.34
CA THR A 18 -29.07 -23.88 -10.61
C THR A 18 -28.33 -23.28 -11.81
N SER A 19 -27.87 -22.04 -11.68
CA SER A 19 -27.08 -21.33 -12.69
C SER A 19 -25.89 -20.61 -12.08
N LEU A 20 -24.85 -20.37 -12.88
CA LEU A 20 -23.66 -19.62 -12.45
C LEU A 20 -24.03 -18.19 -12.02
N ASP A 21 -25.04 -17.62 -12.66
CA ASP A 21 -25.52 -16.27 -12.40
C ASP A 21 -26.18 -16.15 -11.02
N GLU A 22 -26.95 -17.16 -10.60
CA GLU A 22 -27.53 -17.26 -9.26
C GLU A 22 -26.44 -17.41 -8.19
N MET A 23 -25.39 -18.17 -8.48
CA MET A 23 -24.24 -18.31 -7.59
C MET A 23 -23.48 -16.99 -7.44
N ILE A 24 -23.27 -16.25 -8.53
CA ILE A 24 -22.58 -14.94 -8.48
C ILE A 24 -23.39 -13.94 -7.65
N LEU A 25 -24.72 -13.97 -7.73
CA LEU A 25 -25.60 -13.11 -6.93
C LEU A 25 -25.62 -13.48 -5.42
N ASP A 26 -25.50 -14.77 -5.07
CA ASP A 26 -25.41 -15.22 -3.66
C ASP A 26 -23.98 -15.11 -3.09
N ALA A 27 -22.96 -14.99 -3.96
CA ALA A 27 -21.56 -15.01 -3.56
C ALA A 27 -21.09 -13.66 -2.98
N TYR A 28 -20.70 -13.68 -1.70
CA TYR A 28 -20.07 -12.53 -1.06
C TYR A 28 -18.58 -12.36 -1.41
N SER A 29 -17.88 -13.43 -1.75
CA SER A 29 -16.44 -13.37 -2.03
C SER A 29 -15.94 -14.52 -2.90
N PHE A 30 -15.04 -14.19 -3.83
CA PHE A 30 -14.31 -15.14 -4.65
C PHE A 30 -12.82 -15.16 -4.27
N ALA A 31 -12.23 -16.36 -4.20
CA ALA A 31 -10.82 -16.56 -3.88
C ALA A 31 -10.01 -16.96 -5.12
N GLY A 32 -8.76 -16.50 -5.22
CA GLY A 32 -7.84 -16.88 -6.31
C GLY A 32 -8.28 -16.35 -7.69
N VAL A 33 -8.81 -15.13 -7.72
CA VAL A 33 -9.39 -14.51 -8.92
C VAL A 33 -8.27 -13.97 -9.81
N PHE A 34 -8.00 -14.67 -10.91
CA PHE A 34 -7.20 -14.15 -12.03
C PHE A 34 -7.98 -13.08 -12.80
N LEU A 35 -7.28 -12.30 -13.61
CA LEU A 35 -7.84 -11.15 -14.31
C LEU A 35 -9.03 -11.52 -15.21
N GLU A 36 -8.99 -12.68 -15.86
CA GLU A 36 -10.06 -13.18 -16.72
C GLU A 36 -11.37 -13.43 -15.95
N TYR A 37 -11.27 -13.92 -14.71
CA TYR A 37 -12.43 -14.21 -13.86
C TYR A 37 -13.11 -12.95 -13.33
N LYS A 38 -12.35 -11.85 -13.19
CA LYS A 38 -12.91 -10.53 -12.84
C LYS A 38 -13.83 -10.02 -13.95
N TYR A 39 -13.41 -10.09 -15.21
CA TYR A 39 -14.24 -9.65 -16.34
C TYR A 39 -15.50 -10.47 -16.52
N GLU A 40 -15.40 -11.79 -16.40
CA GLU A 40 -16.55 -12.68 -16.57
C GLU A 40 -17.63 -12.40 -15.53
N SER A 41 -17.23 -12.15 -14.28
CA SER A 41 -18.15 -11.80 -13.19
C SER A 41 -18.84 -10.46 -13.44
N LEU A 42 -18.09 -9.44 -13.86
CA LEU A 42 -18.64 -8.12 -14.20
C LEU A 42 -19.60 -8.17 -15.39
N TRP A 43 -19.24 -8.89 -16.46
CA TRP A 43 -20.10 -9.02 -17.64
C TRP A 43 -21.42 -9.71 -17.32
N ARG A 44 -21.40 -10.72 -16.44
CA ARG A 44 -22.60 -11.42 -16.00
C ARG A 44 -23.48 -10.54 -15.12
N LEU A 45 -22.94 -9.91 -14.09
CA LEU A 45 -23.69 -8.98 -13.24
C LEU A 45 -24.32 -7.84 -14.06
N ARG A 46 -23.58 -7.27 -15.01
CA ARG A 46 -24.09 -6.28 -15.95
C ARG A 46 -25.17 -6.81 -16.88
N SER A 47 -25.04 -8.02 -17.40
CA SER A 47 -26.06 -8.67 -18.25
C SER A 47 -27.37 -8.93 -17.51
N LEU A 48 -27.30 -9.11 -16.19
CA LEU A 48 -28.43 -9.25 -15.29
C LEU A 48 -29.04 -7.89 -14.87
N GLY A 49 -28.45 -6.77 -15.32
CA GLY A 49 -28.94 -5.42 -15.06
C GLY A 49 -28.52 -4.84 -13.71
N HIS A 50 -27.53 -5.42 -13.03
CA HIS A 50 -27.00 -4.88 -11.78
C HIS A 50 -25.98 -3.76 -12.04
N LEU A 51 -25.93 -2.80 -11.11
CA LEU A 51 -24.92 -1.76 -11.10
C LEU A 51 -23.68 -2.27 -10.38
N ASP A 52 -22.56 -2.32 -11.10
CA ASP A 52 -21.32 -2.84 -10.56
C ASP A 52 -20.33 -1.72 -10.23
N ALA A 53 -19.79 -1.77 -9.02
CA ALA A 53 -18.69 -0.92 -8.58
C ALA A 53 -17.44 -1.78 -8.36
N MET A 54 -16.30 -1.34 -8.89
CA MET A 54 -15.03 -2.05 -8.75
C MET A 54 -13.92 -1.11 -8.30
N THR A 55 -13.23 -1.50 -7.24
CA THR A 55 -12.00 -0.85 -6.78
C THR A 55 -10.79 -1.59 -7.34
N ALA A 56 -9.94 -0.89 -8.07
CA ALA A 56 -8.71 -1.42 -8.65
C ALA A 56 -7.50 -0.88 -7.87
N ASP A 57 -6.63 -1.78 -7.42
CA ASP A 57 -5.44 -1.47 -6.60
C ASP A 57 -4.10 -1.74 -7.32
N GLY A 58 -4.12 -2.23 -8.56
CA GLY A 58 -2.90 -2.55 -9.32
C GLY A 58 -3.05 -2.48 -10.85
N VAL A 59 -1.92 -2.52 -11.56
CA VAL A 59 -1.83 -2.44 -13.04
C VAL A 59 -2.59 -3.58 -13.74
N ASN A 60 -2.66 -4.74 -13.08
CA ASN A 60 -3.40 -5.89 -13.60
C ASN A 60 -4.91 -5.62 -13.65
N ASP A 61 -5.43 -4.73 -12.79
CA ASP A 61 -6.84 -4.38 -12.76
C ASP A 61 -7.17 -3.19 -13.68
N ALA A 62 -6.18 -2.61 -14.39
CA ALA A 62 -6.35 -1.40 -15.19
C ALA A 62 -7.53 -1.41 -16.18
N PRO A 63 -7.90 -2.53 -16.85
CA PRO A 63 -9.05 -2.53 -17.76
C PRO A 63 -10.39 -2.85 -17.05
N ALA A 64 -10.39 -3.35 -15.80
CA ALA A 64 -11.60 -3.69 -15.05
C ALA A 64 -12.49 -2.49 -14.64
N PRO A 65 -11.96 -1.34 -14.16
CA PRO A 65 -12.78 -0.17 -13.84
C PRO A 65 -13.37 0.51 -15.08
N TYR A 66 -12.81 0.29 -16.28
CA TYR A 66 -13.44 0.72 -17.55
C TYR A 66 -14.63 -0.16 -17.96
N CYS A 67 -14.71 -1.38 -17.42
CA CYS A 67 -15.79 -2.32 -17.68
C CYS A 67 -16.93 -2.25 -16.64
N ALA A 68 -16.67 -1.69 -15.46
CA ALA A 68 -17.65 -1.48 -14.40
C ALA A 68 -18.49 -0.20 -14.61
N ASN A 69 -19.67 -0.12 -14.00
CA ASN A 69 -20.48 1.11 -14.01
C ASN A 69 -19.82 2.23 -13.20
N VAL A 70 -19.16 1.87 -12.09
CA VAL A 70 -18.40 2.78 -11.24
C VAL A 70 -17.02 2.17 -10.98
N GLY A 71 -15.98 2.73 -11.61
CA GLY A 71 -14.60 2.33 -11.38
C GLY A 71 -13.90 3.27 -10.41
N ILE A 72 -13.40 2.75 -9.29
CA ILE A 72 -12.51 3.48 -8.37
C ILE A 72 -11.09 2.95 -8.61
N ALA A 73 -10.31 3.66 -9.42
CA ALA A 73 -8.92 3.31 -9.68
C ALA A 73 -8.02 4.09 -8.73
N PHE A 74 -7.15 3.37 -8.02
CA PHE A 74 -6.12 3.99 -7.20
C PHE A 74 -4.84 4.12 -8.03
N ASP A 75 -4.64 5.30 -8.61
CA ASP A 75 -3.50 5.61 -9.48
C ASP A 75 -2.28 5.97 -8.64
N PHE A 76 -1.71 4.97 -7.95
CA PHE A 76 -0.34 5.09 -7.48
C PHE A 76 0.60 4.52 -8.55
N PRO A 77 1.70 5.22 -8.88
CA PRO A 77 2.67 4.69 -9.83
C PRO A 77 3.18 3.34 -9.29
N SER A 78 2.91 2.26 -10.02
CA SER A 78 3.30 0.91 -9.61
C SER A 78 4.81 0.77 -9.41
N SER A 79 5.60 1.55 -10.15
CA SER A 79 7.05 1.67 -9.98
C SER A 79 7.44 2.19 -8.59
N THR A 80 6.71 3.17 -8.06
CA THR A 80 6.93 3.79 -6.76
C THR A 80 6.74 2.79 -5.62
N ILE A 81 5.65 2.03 -5.66
CA ILE A 81 5.37 0.99 -4.66
C ILE A 81 6.42 -0.12 -4.77
N LEU A 82 6.71 -0.58 -5.99
CA LEU A 82 7.70 -1.63 -6.23
C LEU A 82 9.10 -1.25 -5.73
N THR A 83 9.55 -0.03 -6.01
CA THR A 83 10.84 0.47 -5.54
C THR A 83 10.86 0.52 -4.01
N THR A 84 9.81 1.02 -3.36
CA THR A 84 9.72 0.99 -1.89
C THR A 84 9.78 -0.42 -1.31
N THR A 85 9.02 -1.37 -1.87
CA THR A 85 9.01 -2.75 -1.36
C THR A 85 10.38 -3.42 -1.51
N LEU A 86 11.03 -3.25 -2.66
CA LEU A 86 12.37 -3.79 -2.90
C LEU A 86 13.41 -3.24 -1.90
N LEU A 87 13.35 -1.94 -1.64
CA LEU A 87 14.26 -1.28 -0.70
C LEU A 87 14.00 -1.70 0.75
N ASN A 88 12.73 -1.89 1.12
CA ASN A 88 12.34 -2.39 2.43
C ASN A 88 12.82 -3.83 2.67
N ASP A 89 12.69 -4.70 1.67
CA ASP A 89 13.16 -6.09 1.76
C ASP A 89 14.70 -6.16 1.90
N GLY A 90 15.41 -5.32 1.16
CA GLY A 90 16.86 -5.16 1.30
C GLY A 90 17.27 -4.73 2.70
N ALA A 91 16.58 -3.74 3.26
CA ALA A 91 16.84 -3.26 4.63
C ALA A 91 16.58 -4.35 5.68
N ILE A 92 15.47 -5.08 5.58
CA ILE A 92 15.14 -6.19 6.50
C ILE A 92 16.17 -7.32 6.40
N MET A 93 16.66 -7.64 5.20
CA MET A 93 17.72 -8.65 5.04
C MET A 93 18.98 -8.26 5.82
N THR A 94 19.35 -6.97 5.83
CA THR A 94 20.52 -6.49 6.60
C THR A 94 20.32 -6.52 8.11
N LEU A 95 19.07 -6.58 8.60
CA LEU A 95 18.78 -6.74 10.02
C LEU A 95 19.27 -8.09 10.55
N SER A 96 19.23 -9.14 9.73
CA SER A 96 19.68 -10.48 10.13
C SER A 96 21.17 -10.55 10.50
N VAL A 97 21.99 -9.65 9.94
CA VAL A 97 23.44 -9.54 10.20
C VAL A 97 23.78 -8.37 11.14
N ALA A 98 22.78 -7.70 11.70
CA ALA A 98 22.99 -6.59 12.61
C ALA A 98 23.54 -7.07 13.95
N ARG A 99 24.61 -6.43 14.43
CA ARG A 99 25.14 -6.66 15.78
C ARG A 99 24.32 -5.84 16.78
N VAL A 100 23.47 -6.50 17.57
CA VAL A 100 22.70 -5.88 18.65
C VAL A 100 23.26 -6.33 19.99
N LEU A 101 23.34 -5.42 20.95
CA LEU A 101 23.78 -5.74 22.31
C LEU A 101 22.70 -6.59 22.99
N PRO A 102 23.05 -7.72 23.63
CA PRO A 102 22.08 -8.51 24.35
C PRO A 102 21.53 -7.70 25.54
N SER A 103 20.23 -7.87 25.81
CA SER A 103 19.59 -7.29 26.99
C SER A 103 20.21 -7.87 28.27
N MET A 104 20.39 -7.01 29.29
CA MET A 104 20.96 -7.38 30.59
C MET A 104 19.92 -7.99 31.55
N HIS A 105 18.63 -7.99 31.17
CA HIS A 105 17.53 -8.57 31.93
C HIS A 105 16.89 -9.73 31.16
N SER A 106 16.20 -10.62 31.87
CA SER A 106 15.49 -11.75 31.25
C SER A 106 14.28 -11.22 30.47
N ASP A 107 14.40 -11.18 29.16
CA ASP A 107 13.31 -10.81 28.26
C ASP A 107 12.46 -12.03 27.91
N SER A 108 11.18 -11.99 28.29
CA SER A 108 10.16 -12.89 27.77
C SER A 108 9.65 -12.35 26.44
N TRP A 109 9.42 -13.23 25.46
CA TRP A 109 8.95 -12.86 24.11
C TRP A 109 7.50 -12.35 24.13
N ALA A 110 7.32 -11.13 24.62
CA ALA A 110 6.02 -10.50 24.86
C ALA A 110 5.49 -9.90 23.55
N LEU A 111 4.93 -10.77 22.69
CA LEU A 111 4.41 -10.40 21.39
C LEU A 111 3.39 -9.25 21.45
N ALA A 112 2.55 -9.23 22.48
CA ALA A 112 1.55 -8.18 22.69
C ALA A 112 2.18 -6.79 22.93
N GLY A 113 3.32 -6.73 23.63
CA GLY A 113 4.05 -5.48 23.85
C GLY A 113 4.72 -4.99 22.56
N ILE A 114 5.36 -5.88 21.81
CA ILE A 114 5.98 -5.54 20.52
C ILE A 114 4.92 -5.02 19.54
N PHE A 115 3.75 -5.68 19.49
CA PHE A 115 2.65 -5.29 18.63
C PHE A 115 2.08 -3.91 18.99
N SER A 116 1.93 -3.59 20.28
CA SER A 116 1.41 -2.27 20.69
C SER A 116 2.36 -1.13 20.31
N TYR A 117 3.67 -1.31 20.47
CA TYR A 117 4.67 -0.35 20.00
C TYR A 117 4.63 -0.19 18.48
N ALA A 118 4.52 -1.30 17.73
CA ALA A 118 4.41 -1.26 16.28
C ALA A 118 3.17 -0.49 15.80
N VAL A 119 2.01 -0.70 16.43
CA VAL A 119 0.77 0.05 16.14
C VAL A 119 0.94 1.54 16.46
N ALA A 120 1.55 1.88 17.59
CA ALA A 120 1.78 3.27 17.98
C ALA A 120 2.70 4.00 16.99
N TYR A 121 3.82 3.40 16.60
CA TYR A 121 4.71 3.95 15.57
C TYR A 121 4.01 4.03 14.21
N GLY A 122 3.26 3.00 13.81
CA GLY A 122 2.49 3.01 12.57
C GLY A 122 1.48 4.15 12.50
N LEU A 123 0.73 4.37 13.58
CA LEU A 123 -0.25 5.46 13.66
C LEU A 123 0.44 6.83 13.64
N TYR A 124 1.53 7.00 14.39
CA TYR A 124 2.32 8.24 14.36
C TYR A 124 2.83 8.56 12.95
N LEU A 125 3.39 7.55 12.28
CA LEU A 125 3.91 7.70 10.93
C LEU A 125 2.78 8.07 9.96
N MET A 126 1.65 7.37 10.00
CA MET A 126 0.47 7.64 9.17
C MET A 126 -0.02 9.08 9.37
N LEU A 127 -0.24 9.50 10.62
CA LEU A 127 -0.72 10.84 10.95
C LEU A 127 0.25 11.94 10.46
N SER A 128 1.55 11.70 10.58
CA SER A 128 2.56 12.64 10.07
C SER A 128 2.48 12.83 8.54
N ARG A 129 2.11 11.81 7.76
CA ARG A 129 1.96 11.93 6.28
C ARG A 129 0.69 12.67 5.92
N ILE A 130 -0.39 12.38 6.64
CA ILE A 130 -1.65 13.10 6.48
C ILE A 130 -1.44 14.58 6.79
N ALA A 131 -0.72 14.89 7.87
CA ALA A 131 -0.37 16.27 8.22
C ALA A 131 0.51 16.93 7.14
N LEU A 132 1.53 16.24 6.61
CA LEU A 132 2.39 16.76 5.54
C LEU A 132 1.58 17.05 4.26
N ALA A 133 0.71 16.12 3.85
CA ALA A 133 -0.17 16.30 2.70
C ALA A 133 -1.15 17.47 2.92
N ALA A 134 -1.74 17.57 4.12
CA ALA A 134 -2.64 18.66 4.48
C ALA A 134 -1.93 20.02 4.48
N ILE A 135 -0.69 20.10 4.98
CA ILE A 135 0.12 21.32 4.93
C ILE A 135 0.40 21.70 3.48
N ARG A 136 0.78 20.74 2.62
CA ARG A 136 1.04 21.06 1.21
C ARG A 136 -0.20 21.55 0.48
N ILE A 137 -1.36 20.94 0.72
CA ILE A 137 -2.62 21.26 0.04
C ILE A 137 -3.17 22.63 0.49
N ASN A 138 -3.08 22.94 1.79
CA ASN A 138 -3.70 24.14 2.35
C ASN A 138 -2.74 25.34 2.49
N THR A 139 -1.42 25.15 2.35
CA THR A 139 -0.42 26.20 2.60
C THR A 139 0.59 26.33 1.45
N THR A 140 1.06 27.55 1.22
CA THR A 140 2.12 27.89 0.25
C THR A 140 3.54 27.73 0.82
N PHE A 141 3.68 27.09 1.98
CA PHE A 141 4.96 26.96 2.69
C PHE A 141 6.05 26.32 1.82
N PHE A 142 5.69 25.29 1.03
CA PHE A 142 6.63 24.61 0.16
C PHE A 142 7.01 25.42 -1.09
N ASP A 143 6.10 26.24 -1.60
CA ASP A 143 6.38 27.13 -2.74
C ASP A 143 7.35 28.24 -2.33
N ASP A 144 7.11 28.89 -1.19
CA ASP A 144 7.89 30.02 -0.69
C ASP A 144 9.30 29.62 -0.22
N ARG A 145 9.43 28.43 0.39
CA ARG A 145 10.71 27.99 0.98
C ARG A 145 11.57 27.13 0.07
N PHE A 146 10.95 26.33 -0.79
CA PHE A 146 11.68 25.36 -1.63
C PHE A 146 11.52 25.63 -3.13
N GLY A 147 10.73 26.63 -3.54
CA GLY A 147 10.54 26.99 -4.95
C GLY A 147 9.89 25.88 -5.78
N VAL A 148 9.13 24.98 -5.14
CA VAL A 148 8.51 23.83 -5.80
C VAL A 148 7.23 24.27 -6.50
N HIS A 149 7.37 24.84 -7.70
CA HIS A 149 6.22 25.25 -8.52
C HIS A 149 5.45 24.03 -9.02
N LEU A 150 4.13 24.01 -8.75
CA LEU A 150 3.21 23.03 -9.33
C LEU A 150 3.09 23.32 -10.84
N GLU A 151 3.05 22.27 -11.66
CA GLU A 151 3.10 22.35 -13.13
C GLU A 151 1.84 22.96 -13.78
N HIS A 152 0.99 23.68 -13.04
CA HIS A 152 -0.19 24.33 -13.60
C HIS A 152 -0.54 25.64 -12.88
N GLU A 153 0.12 26.72 -13.27
CA GLU A 153 -0.27 28.10 -12.91
C GLU A 153 -1.41 28.64 -13.81
N THR A 154 -2.26 27.76 -14.35
CA THR A 154 -3.46 28.18 -15.08
C THR A 154 -4.66 27.37 -14.60
N LEU A 155 -5.32 27.95 -13.59
CA LEU A 155 -6.77 28.07 -13.57
C LEU A 155 -7.52 26.75 -13.79
N GLN A 156 -7.52 25.82 -12.81
CA GLN A 156 -8.67 24.97 -12.41
C GLN A 156 -8.35 24.21 -11.10
N VAL A 157 -9.20 24.42 -10.09
CA VAL A 157 -9.62 23.51 -9.01
C VAL A 157 -8.63 22.39 -8.61
N HIS A 158 -7.98 22.54 -7.44
CA HIS A 158 -7.60 21.49 -6.48
C HIS A 158 -7.55 20.05 -7.05
N ASN A 159 -6.62 19.79 -7.98
CA ASN A 159 -6.49 18.46 -8.57
C ASN A 159 -5.77 17.57 -7.55
N HIS A 160 -6.51 16.67 -6.89
CA HIS A 160 -5.97 15.80 -5.84
C HIS A 160 -4.97 14.75 -6.39
N ASN A 161 -4.82 14.65 -7.71
CA ASN A 161 -3.94 13.73 -8.40
C ASN A 161 -2.72 14.44 -9.04
N ASP A 162 -2.09 15.37 -8.31
CA ASP A 162 -0.87 16.03 -8.78
C ASP A 162 0.36 15.10 -8.62
N ARG A 163 1.11 14.89 -9.70
CA ARG A 163 2.33 14.08 -9.74
C ARG A 163 3.39 14.60 -8.76
N VAL A 164 3.46 15.92 -8.56
CA VAL A 164 4.39 16.56 -7.62
C VAL A 164 3.99 16.31 -6.17
N LEU A 165 2.69 16.27 -5.88
CA LEU A 165 2.20 15.91 -4.53
C LEU A 165 2.52 14.44 -4.22
N HIS A 166 2.28 13.55 -5.18
CA HIS A 166 2.63 12.13 -5.07
C HIS A 166 4.14 11.92 -4.85
N SER A 167 5.01 12.66 -5.54
CA SER A 167 6.45 12.52 -5.38
C SER A 167 6.96 13.00 -4.02
N ILE A 168 6.41 14.10 -3.48
CA ILE A 168 6.76 14.60 -2.14
C ILE A 168 6.34 13.60 -1.06
N VAL A 169 5.09 13.13 -1.13
CA VAL A 169 4.56 12.14 -0.18
C VAL A 169 5.39 10.85 -0.27
N TYR A 170 5.68 10.38 -1.49
CA TYR A 170 6.53 9.22 -1.71
C TYR A 170 7.92 9.37 -1.08
N LEU A 171 8.62 10.47 -1.39
CA LEU A 171 9.97 10.70 -0.87
C LEU A 171 9.97 10.70 0.67
N SER A 172 8.94 11.30 1.28
CA SER A 172 8.78 11.29 2.74
C SER A 172 8.56 9.87 3.31
N VAL A 173 7.81 9.03 2.60
CA VAL A 173 7.57 7.64 2.99
C VAL A 173 8.87 6.84 2.88
N ALA A 174 9.58 6.93 1.76
CA ALA A 174 10.81 6.20 1.51
C ALA A 174 11.91 6.54 2.53
N VAL A 175 12.20 7.84 2.75
CA VAL A 175 13.26 8.27 3.68
C VAL A 175 12.97 7.83 5.11
N ILE A 176 11.73 7.99 5.57
CA ILE A 176 11.39 7.66 6.95
C ILE A 176 11.29 6.14 7.17
N GLN A 177 10.91 5.36 6.16
CA GLN A 177 10.97 3.90 6.26
C GLN A 177 12.40 3.41 6.47
N GLN A 178 13.37 3.97 5.76
CA GLN A 178 14.79 3.67 5.99
C GLN A 178 15.24 4.13 7.39
N ALA A 179 14.80 5.32 7.84
CA ALA A 179 15.12 5.83 9.17
C ALA A 179 14.51 4.98 10.32
N LEU A 180 13.32 4.41 10.11
CA LEU A 180 12.62 3.63 11.14
C LEU A 180 13.42 2.40 11.56
N VAL A 181 14.14 1.77 10.64
CA VAL A 181 14.99 0.60 10.92
C VAL A 181 16.07 0.94 11.96
N PHE A 182 16.63 2.15 11.92
CA PHE A 182 17.59 2.62 12.92
C PHE A 182 16.93 2.85 14.28
N VAL A 183 15.73 3.43 14.29
CA VAL A 183 14.97 3.72 15.52
C VAL A 183 14.54 2.43 16.22
N THR A 184 14.04 1.44 15.48
CA THR A 184 13.58 0.16 16.06
C THR A 184 14.73 -0.72 16.55
N ARG A 185 15.95 -0.48 16.07
CA ARG A 185 17.14 -1.20 16.51
C ARG A 185 17.74 -0.60 17.78
N SER A 186 17.71 0.72 17.93
CA SER A 186 18.36 1.39 19.05
C SER A 186 17.59 1.20 20.36
N HIS A 187 18.28 0.79 21.41
CA HIS A 187 17.71 0.74 22.76
C HIS A 187 17.67 2.13 23.44
N GLY A 188 18.50 3.07 22.95
CA GLY A 188 18.49 4.49 23.33
C GLY A 188 18.11 5.42 22.17
N PHE A 189 18.60 6.67 22.21
CA PHE A 189 18.48 7.57 21.06
C PHE A 189 19.28 7.03 19.87
N PHE A 190 18.66 6.98 18.69
CA PHE A 190 19.21 6.32 17.49
C PHE A 190 20.60 6.81 17.04
N PHE A 191 21.01 8.02 17.42
CA PHE A 191 22.35 8.56 17.12
C PHE A 191 23.46 8.05 18.05
N MET A 192 23.13 7.49 19.22
CA MET A 192 24.12 7.05 20.19
C MET A 192 24.66 5.64 19.91
N GLU A 193 23.96 4.86 19.10
CA GLU A 193 24.37 3.51 18.73
C GLU A 193 24.82 3.50 17.26
N PRO A 194 26.12 3.29 16.98
CA PRO A 194 26.61 3.31 15.61
C PRO A 194 25.99 2.14 14.81
N PRO A 195 25.42 2.41 13.62
CA PRO A 195 24.86 1.35 12.80
C PRO A 195 25.94 0.45 12.21
N SER A 196 25.53 -0.74 11.78
CA SER A 196 26.41 -1.62 11.00
C SER A 196 26.72 -0.95 9.67
N VAL A 197 27.98 -1.02 9.21
CA VAL A 197 28.41 -0.46 7.92
C VAL A 197 27.53 -0.97 6.78
N ALA A 198 27.12 -2.25 6.81
CA ALA A 198 26.24 -2.83 5.81
C ALA A 198 24.86 -2.16 5.77
N LEU A 199 24.29 -1.83 6.94
CA LEU A 199 22.97 -1.21 7.07
C LEU A 199 23.00 0.27 6.69
N PHE A 200 24.10 0.96 7.03
CA PHE A 200 24.35 2.34 6.59
C PHE A 200 24.51 2.42 5.07
N CYS A 201 25.34 1.56 4.47
CA CYS A 201 25.52 1.51 3.02
C CYS A 201 24.22 1.15 2.30
N ALA A 202 23.44 0.18 2.81
CA ALA A 202 22.14 -0.16 2.24
C ALA A 202 21.16 1.03 2.26
N SER A 203 21.15 1.81 3.35
CA SER A 203 20.28 2.99 3.49
C SER A 203 20.73 4.17 2.62
N CYS A 204 22.02 4.29 2.29
CA CYS A 204 22.53 5.35 1.41
C CYS A 204 22.34 5.05 -0.08
N ILE A 205 22.22 3.76 -0.45
CA ILE A 205 21.98 3.33 -1.83
C ILE A 205 20.48 3.37 -2.16
N ALA A 206 19.63 3.28 -1.13
CA ALA A 206 18.17 3.34 -1.19
C ALA A 206 17.64 4.75 -1.46
#